data_AF-T5A981-F1
#
_entry.id   AF-T5A981-F1
#
_cell.length_a   1.000
_cell.length_b   1.000
_cell.length_c   1.000
_cell.angle_alpha   90.00
_cell.angle_beta   90.00
_cell.angle_gamma   90.00
#
_symmetry.space_group_name_H-M   'P 1'
#
loop_
_entity.id
_entity.type
_entity.pdbx_description
1 polymer ?
#
loop_
_entity_poly.entity_id
_entity_poly.type
_entity_poly.pdbx_seq_one_letter_code
_entity_poly.pdbx_strand_id
1 'polypeptide(L)'
;MKRVNPNFVPRGWILDEVIRRVEKNGERDVLGRIMHMALNPFEDEWHGKTVDGVAWKGDAEEEQRWTGDVPRMEQAMQCSCSS
;
A
#
# COMPACT_ATOMS: atom_id res chain seq x y z
N MET A 1 -8.96 -13.59 14.33
CA MET A 1 -9.03 -12.16 13.92
C MET A 1 -8.26 -11.85 12.62
N LYS A 2 -7.23 -12.63 12.25
CA LYS A 2 -6.41 -12.39 11.03
C LYS A 2 -7.14 -12.31 9.69
N ARG A 3 -8.38 -12.80 9.57
CA ARG A 3 -9.17 -12.74 8.31
C ARG A 3 -10.21 -11.63 8.28
N VAL A 4 -10.25 -10.78 9.32
CA VAL A 4 -11.26 -9.71 9.47
C VAL A 4 -10.66 -8.36 9.84
N ASN A 5 -9.46 -8.32 10.42
CA ASN A 5 -8.72 -7.08 10.65
C ASN A 5 -7.57 -6.98 9.65
N PRO A 6 -7.68 -6.15 8.60
CA PRO A 6 -6.63 -6.01 7.59
C PRO A 6 -5.41 -5.31 8.20
N ASN A 7 -4.23 -5.81 7.85
CA ASN A 7 -2.96 -5.17 8.14
C ASN A 7 -2.72 -3.96 7.22
N PHE A 8 -3.24 -4.02 5.98
CA PHE A 8 -3.13 -2.95 5.00
C PHE A 8 -4.49 -2.37 4.59
N VAL A 9 -4.57 -1.04 4.54
CA VAL A 9 -5.67 -0.27 3.96
C VAL A 9 -5.06 0.85 3.13
N PRO A 10 -5.51 1.10 1.88
CA PRO A 10 -5.01 2.19 1.05
C PRO A 10 -5.50 3.55 1.58
N ARG A 11 -4.81 4.05 2.62
CA ARG A 11 -5.09 5.34 3.26
C ARG A 11 -4.80 6.51 2.31
N GLY A 12 -5.47 7.64 2.54
CA GLY A 12 -5.38 8.83 1.67
C GLY A 12 -3.93 9.26 1.38
N TRP A 13 -3.07 9.30 2.40
CA TRP A 13 -1.68 9.69 2.25
C TRP A 13 -0.87 8.73 1.34
N ILE A 14 -1.19 7.43 1.40
CA ILE A 14 -0.55 6.41 0.56
C ILE A 14 -0.98 6.63 -0.90
N LEU A 15 -2.27 6.89 -1.12
CA LEU A 15 -2.82 7.15 -2.44
C LEU A 15 -2.25 8.44 -3.05
N ASP A 16 -2.16 9.53 -2.30
CA ASP A 16 -1.54 10.78 -2.76
C ASP A 16 -0.07 10.59 -3.12
N GLU A 17 0.68 9.84 -2.30
CA GLU A 17 2.07 9.52 -2.60
C GLU A 17 2.20 8.71 -3.91
N VAL A 18 1.39 7.67 -4.08
CA VAL A 18 1.38 6.85 -5.30
C VAL A 18 1.01 7.68 -6.53
N ILE A 19 -0.01 8.54 -6.43
CA ILE A 19 -0.41 9.46 -7.52
C ILE A 19 0.77 10.36 -7.88
N ARG A 20 1.42 11.00 -6.90
CA ARG A 20 2.59 11.86 -7.15
C ARG A 20 3.73 11.11 -7.86
N ARG A 21 4.05 9.89 -7.41
CA ARG A 21 5.12 9.07 -8.00
C ARG A 21 4.82 8.68 -9.44
N VAL A 22 3.57 8.29 -9.72
CA VAL A 22 3.15 7.92 -11.08
C VAL A 22 3.13 9.14 -12.00
N GLU A 23 2.54 10.26 -11.57
CA GLU A 23 2.36 11.45 -12.41
C GLU A 23 3.65 12.24 -12.62
N LYS A 24 4.48 12.39 -11.58
CA LYS A 24 5.67 13.25 -11.62
C LYS A 24 6.96 12.49 -11.90
N ASN A 25 7.09 11.26 -11.40
CA ASN A 25 8.32 10.48 -11.51
C ASN A 25 8.24 9.36 -12.55
N GLY A 26 7.04 9.03 -13.04
CA GLY A 26 6.82 7.95 -14.01
C GLY A 26 6.95 6.54 -13.42
N GLU A 27 7.02 6.41 -12.10
CA GLU A 27 7.15 5.14 -11.37
C GLU A 27 5.80 4.39 -11.40
N ARG A 28 5.58 3.53 -12.39
CA ARG A 28 4.31 2.77 -12.54
C ARG A 28 4.31 1.41 -11.86
N ASP A 29 5.47 0.88 -11.53
CA ASP A 29 5.64 -0.39 -10.80
C ASP A 29 5.00 -0.35 -9.40
N VAL A 30 5.00 0.82 -8.76
CA VAL A 30 4.33 1.07 -7.48
C VAL A 30 2.83 0.74 -7.51
N LEU A 31 2.16 0.89 -8.67
CA LEU A 31 0.74 0.53 -8.83
C LEU A 31 0.52 -0.97 -8.65
N GLY A 32 1.44 -1.79 -9.15
CA GLY A 32 1.37 -3.24 -8.96
C GLY A 32 1.48 -3.61 -7.48
N ARG A 33 2.35 -2.91 -6.75
CA ARG A 33 2.60 -3.14 -5.32
C ARG A 33 1.39 -2.78 -4.46
N ILE A 34 0.84 -1.58 -4.64
CA ILE A 34 -0.33 -1.16 -3.86
C ILE A 34 -1.56 -2.03 -4.16
N MET A 35 -1.74 -2.44 -5.42
CA MET A 35 -2.81 -3.37 -5.78
C MET A 35 -2.61 -4.75 -5.15
N HIS A 36 -1.39 -5.27 -5.14
CA HIS A 36 -1.09 -6.55 -4.51
C HIS A 36 -1.42 -6.56 -3.02
N MET A 37 -1.03 -5.52 -2.29
CA MET A 37 -1.34 -5.38 -0.87
C MET A 37 -2.84 -5.19 -0.61
N ALA A 38 -3.52 -4.40 -1.45
CA ALA A 38 -4.97 -4.18 -1.34
C ALA A 38 -5.78 -5.47 -1.58
N LEU A 39 -5.31 -6.35 -2.47
CA LEU A 39 -5.93 -7.65 -2.74
C LEU A 39 -5.61 -8.71 -1.68
N ASN A 40 -4.50 -8.54 -0.95
CA ASN A 40 -4.05 -9.44 0.11
C ASN A 40 -3.90 -8.71 1.45
N PRO A 41 -4.92 -7.99 1.95
CA PRO A 41 -4.73 -6.99 3.01
C PRO A 41 -4.50 -7.60 4.40
N PHE A 42 -4.67 -8.90 4.54
CA PHE A 42 -4.63 -9.64 5.81
C PHE A 42 -3.27 -10.28 6.10
N GLU A 43 -2.32 -10.16 5.17
CA GLU A 43 -0.99 -10.72 5.34
C GLU A 43 -0.16 -9.88 6.32
N ASP A 44 0.65 -10.54 7.14
CA ASP A 44 1.58 -9.85 8.04
C ASP A 44 2.72 -9.19 7.25
N GLU A 45 3.14 -9.81 6.14
CA GLU A 45 4.19 -9.38 5.22
C GLU A 45 3.84 -9.86 3.79
N TRP A 46 4.24 -9.13 2.75
CA TRP A 46 4.01 -9.51 1.34
C TRP A 46 5.31 -9.90 0.64
N HIS A 47 6.38 -9.14 0.84
CA HIS A 47 7.69 -9.46 0.28
C HIS A 47 8.11 -10.90 0.61
N GLY A 48 8.46 -11.67 -0.42
CA GLY A 48 8.89 -13.06 -0.27
C GLY A 48 7.74 -14.07 -0.12
N LYS A 49 6.49 -13.64 0.03
CA LYS A 49 5.34 -14.58 0.05
C LYS A 49 5.04 -15.11 -1.34
N THR A 50 4.62 -16.37 -1.39
CA THR A 50 4.18 -16.99 -2.62
C THR A 50 2.70 -16.71 -2.83
N VAL A 51 2.35 -16.02 -3.92
CA VAL A 51 0.98 -15.77 -4.36
C VAL A 51 0.81 -16.44 -5.71
N ASP A 52 -0.20 -17.29 -5.84
CA ASP A 52 -0.49 -18.07 -7.06
C ASP A 52 0.71 -18.88 -7.59
N GLY A 53 1.54 -19.41 -6.69
CA GLY A 53 2.71 -20.22 -7.03
C GLY A 53 3.96 -19.41 -7.42
N VAL A 54 3.91 -18.07 -7.35
CA VAL A 54 5.04 -17.18 -7.65
C VAL A 54 5.42 -16.38 -6.41
N ALA A 55 6.72 -16.31 -6.10
CA ALA A 55 7.23 -15.47 -5.02
C ALA A 55 7.09 -13.99 -5.38
N TRP A 56 6.36 -13.24 -4.55
CA TRP A 56 6.19 -11.80 -4.66
C TRP A 56 7.50 -11.09 -4.33
N LYS A 57 8.01 -10.34 -5.30
CA LYS A 57 9.21 -9.51 -5.15
C LYS A 57 8.80 -8.05 -4.96
N GLY A 58 8.25 -7.76 -3.78
CA GLY A 58 7.92 -6.41 -3.34
C GLY A 58 9.10 -5.69 -2.71
N ASP A 59 8.80 -4.65 -1.95
CA ASP A 59 9.78 -3.84 -1.21
C ASP A 59 9.39 -3.84 0.26
N ALA A 60 10.14 -4.59 1.05
CA ALA A 60 9.79 -4.83 2.45
C ALA A 60 9.77 -3.53 3.28
N GLU A 61 10.66 -2.59 3.00
CA GLU A 61 10.75 -1.32 3.75
C GLU A 61 9.54 -0.44 3.46
N GLU A 62 9.15 -0.36 2.19
CA GLU A 62 7.97 0.40 1.79
C GLU A 62 6.66 -0.23 2.28
N GLU A 63 6.52 -1.55 2.15
CA GLU A 63 5.36 -2.29 2.63
C GLU A 63 5.17 -2.07 4.14
N GLN A 64 6.26 -2.12 4.92
CA GLN A 64 6.24 -1.87 6.36
C GLN A 64 5.86 -0.43 6.70
N ARG A 65 6.37 0.55 5.94
CA ARG A 65 6.01 1.98 6.11
C ARG A 65 4.53 2.24 5.82
N TRP A 66 3.98 1.59 4.81
CA TRP A 66 2.58 1.72 4.45
C TRP A 66 1.62 1.07 5.46
N THR A 67 2.05 0.03 6.16
CA THR A 67 1.29 -0.55 7.28
C THR A 67 1.49 0.19 8.60
N GLY A 68 2.59 0.91 8.75
CA GLY A 68 2.94 1.67 9.95
C GLY A 68 2.10 2.93 10.19
N ASP A 69 2.59 3.78 11.09
CA ASP A 69 1.92 5.01 11.50
C ASP A 69 1.82 6.02 10.35
N VAL A 70 0.72 6.76 10.33
CA VAL A 70 0.51 7.84 9.36
C VAL A 70 1.51 8.97 9.65
N PRO A 71 2.28 9.45 8.65
CA PRO A 71 3.17 10.58 8.81
C PRO A 71 2.43 11.79 9.38
N ARG A 72 3.03 12.50 10.35
CA ARG A 72 2.36 13.58 11.11
C ARG A 72 1.69 14.64 10.21
N MET A 73 2.34 14.99 9.10
CA MET A 73 1.85 16.01 8.16
C MET A 73 0.68 15.53 7.29
N GLU A 74 0.46 14.22 7.22
CA GLU A 74 -0.52 13.57 6.34
C GLU A 74 -1.72 13.03 7.14
N GLN A 75 -1.77 13.32 8.44
CA GLN A 75 -2.90 12.95 9.31
C GLN A 75 -4.15 13.72 8.94
N ALA A 76 -5.32 13.10 9.14
CA ALA A 76 -6.64 13.67 8.84
C ALA A 76 -6.87 14.07 7.36
N MET A 77 -6.03 13.59 6.44
CA MET A 77 -6.29 13.73 5.00
C MET A 77 -7.64 13.09 4.64
N GLN A 78 -8.52 13.87 4.03
CA GLN A 78 -9.80 13.40 3.51
C GLN A 78 -9.68 13.06 2.03
N CYS A 79 -10.36 12.00 1.61
CA CYS A 79 -10.42 11.64 0.20
C CYS A 79 -11.13 12.76 -0.58
N SER A 80 -10.52 13.24 -1.66
CA SER A 80 -11.09 14.29 -2.51
C SER A 80 -12.28 13.82 -3.37
N CYS A 81 -12.58 12.50 -3.38
CA CYS A 81 -13.62 11.89 -4.21
C CYS A 81 -15.07 12.20 -3.78
N SER A 82 -15.29 13.20 -2.92
CA SER A 82 -16.60 13.69 -2.52
C SER A 82 -16.81 15.17 -2.86
N SER A 83 -16.28 15.65 -3.99
CA SER A 83 -16.62 16.96 -4.57
C SER A 83 -17.64 16.81 -5.70
#